data_AF-A0A371SGS4-F1
#
_entry.id   AF-A0A371SGS4-F1
#
_cell.length_a   1.000
_cell.length_b   1.000
_cell.length_c   1.000
_cell.angle_alpha   90.00
_cell.angle_beta   90.00
_cell.angle_gamma   90.00
#
_symmetry.space_group_name_H-M   'P 1'
#
loop_
_entity.id
_entity.type
_entity.pdbx_description
1 polymer ?
#
loop_
_entity_poly.entity_id
_entity_poly.type
_entity_poly.pdbx_seq_one_letter_code
_entity_poly.pdbx_strand_id
1 'polypeptide(L)'
;MYHSNNRYREIGTAWYGRHVVLVYCNPVTNQFLQLYKSLHAPTEPPHPNCAETISQFLSIGYKIAAIATLSHNEVQYVLVK
;
A
#
# COMPACT_ATOMS: atom_id res chain seq x y z
N MET A 1 30.67 -23.12 20.10
CA MET A 1 30.02 -21.81 19.87
C MET A 1 30.31 -21.37 18.44
N TYR A 2 29.32 -21.41 17.56
CA TYR A 2 29.36 -20.72 16.27
C TYR A 2 27.96 -20.15 16.04
N HIS A 3 27.81 -18.85 16.27
CA HIS A 3 26.61 -18.12 15.84
C HIS A 3 26.79 -17.78 14.36
N SER A 4 26.16 -18.55 13.47
CA SER A 4 26.01 -18.14 12.08
C SER A 4 24.97 -17.02 12.03
N ASN A 5 25.43 -15.78 12.00
CA ASN A 5 24.61 -14.60 11.78
C ASN A 5 24.22 -14.54 10.29
N ASN A 6 23.37 -15.49 9.87
CA ASN A 6 22.86 -15.53 8.52
C ASN A 6 21.75 -14.49 8.42
N ARG A 7 22.10 -13.25 8.05
CA ARG A 7 21.11 -12.27 7.59
C ARG A 7 20.53 -12.82 6.29
N TYR A 8 19.46 -13.60 6.40
CA TYR A 8 18.64 -13.98 5.26
C TYR A 8 18.15 -12.69 4.60
N ARG A 9 18.84 -12.29 3.53
CA ARG A 9 18.33 -11.33 2.58
C ARG A 9 17.21 -12.06 1.87
N GLU A 10 16.00 -11.92 2.39
CA GLU A 10 14.75 -12.47 1.88
C GLU A 10 14.44 -11.88 0.49
N ILE A 11 15.22 -12.30 -0.51
CA ILE A 11 14.90 -12.11 -1.91
C ILE A 11 14.15 -13.37 -2.32
N GLY A 12 12.81 -13.27 -2.42
CA GLY A 12 11.98 -14.35 -2.95
C GLY A 12 11.14 -15.12 -1.93
N THR A 13 11.01 -14.69 -0.67
CA THR A 13 9.91 -15.16 0.20
C THR A 13 8.59 -14.66 -0.38
N ALA A 14 7.68 -15.57 -0.70
CA ALA A 14 6.31 -15.20 -1.04
C ALA A 14 5.74 -14.39 0.13
N TRP A 15 5.23 -13.19 -0.17
CA TRP A 15 4.67 -12.25 0.80
C TRP A 15 3.57 -12.94 1.62
N TYR A 16 3.95 -13.52 2.75
CA TYR A 16 3.06 -14.32 3.60
C TYR A 16 2.57 -13.44 4.74
N GLY A 17 1.27 -13.15 4.75
CA GLY A 17 0.64 -12.32 5.77
C GLY A 17 -0.40 -11.37 5.20
N ARG A 18 -1.24 -10.82 6.08
CA ARG A 18 -2.22 -9.80 5.70
C ARG A 18 -1.53 -8.45 5.62
N HIS A 19 -1.46 -7.88 4.43
CA HIS A 19 -0.87 -6.57 4.23
C HIS A 19 -1.95 -5.50 4.23
N VAL A 20 -1.64 -4.36 4.85
CA VAL A 20 -2.56 -3.21 4.93
C VAL A 20 -1.86 -2.00 4.34
N VAL A 21 -2.55 -1.33 3.42
CA VAL A 21 -2.10 -0.10 2.77
C VAL A 21 -3.19 0.95 2.95
N LEU A 22 -2.80 2.15 3.35
CA LEU A 22 -3.67 3.32 3.44
C LEU A 22 -3.25 4.31 2.36
N VAL A 23 -4.14 4.57 1.41
CA VAL A 23 -3.92 5.56 0.35
C VAL A 23 -4.77 6.78 0.65
N TYR A 24 -4.13 7.93 0.72
CA TYR A 24 -4.77 9.22 0.94
C TYR A 24 -4.78 9.98 -0.38
N CYS A 25 -5.95 10.48 -0.74
CA CYS A 25 -6.17 11.17 -1.99
C CYS A 25 -7.03 12.41 -1.83
N ASN A 26 -6.85 13.37 -2.73
CA ASN A 26 -7.78 14.47 -2.89
C ASN A 26 -8.89 14.06 -3.88
N PRO A 27 -10.16 13.95 -3.45
CA PRO A 27 -11.25 13.49 -4.31
C PRO A 27 -11.66 14.52 -5.36
N VAL A 28 -11.36 15.81 -5.16
CA VAL A 28 -11.72 16.90 -6.08
C VAL A 28 -10.70 17.00 -7.23
N THR A 29 -9.42 16.87 -6.92
CA THR A 29 -8.33 17.02 -7.91
C THR A 29 -7.81 15.68 -8.43
N ASN A 30 -8.30 14.56 -7.91
CA ASN A 30 -7.80 13.21 -8.20
C ASN A 30 -6.28 13.07 -7.94
N GLN A 31 -5.76 13.84 -6.98
CA GLN A 31 -4.34 13.87 -6.66
C GLN A 31 -4.03 12.86 -5.56
N PHE A 32 -2.98 12.08 -5.75
CA PHE A 32 -2.38 11.27 -4.69
C PHE A 32 -1.70 12.19 -3.66
N LEU A 33 -2.02 12.01 -2.37
CA LEU A 33 -1.47 12.82 -1.28
C LEU A 33 -0.40 12.04 -0.51
N GLN A 34 -0.77 10.87 0.00
CA GLN A 34 0.12 10.10 0.88
C GLN A 34 -0.18 8.60 0.85
N LEU A 35 0.85 7.81 1.12
CA LEU A 35 0.78 6.35 1.22
C LEU A 35 1.37 5.91 2.56
N TYR A 36 0.61 5.11 3.30
CA TYR A 36 1.10 4.34 4.44
C TYR A 36 0.94 2.86 4.16
N LYS A 37 1.86 2.04 4.66
CA LYS A 37 1.84 0.61 4.41
C LYS A 37 2.39 -0.19 5.58
N SER A 38 1.89 -1.40 5.75
CA SER A 38 2.48 -2.37 6.66
C SER A 38 3.92 -2.70 6.24
N LEU A 39 4.74 -3.13 7.21
CA LEU A 39 6.11 -3.55 6.96
C LEU A 39 6.15 -4.65 5.88
N HIS A 40 7.10 -4.54 4.94
CA HIS A 40 7.26 -5.47 3.83
C HIS A 40 6.00 -5.64 2.95
N ALA A 41 5.06 -4.69 2.94
CA ALA A 41 3.94 -4.75 2.00
C ALA A 41 4.44 -4.64 0.55
N PRO A 42 4.00 -5.52 -0.38
CA PRO A 42 4.28 -5.37 -1.80
C PRO A 42 3.59 -4.11 -2.30
N THR A 43 4.36 -3.20 -2.88
CA THR A 43 3.89 -1.90 -3.38
C THR A 43 4.66 -1.55 -4.64
N GLU A 44 3.96 -0.99 -5.62
CA GLU A 44 4.57 -0.29 -6.75
C GLU A 44 4.78 1.20 -6.41
N PRO A 45 5.65 1.92 -7.14
CA PRO A 45 5.78 3.37 -6.98
C PRO A 45 4.44 4.06 -7.26
N PRO A 46 3.90 4.85 -6.31
CA PRO A 46 2.62 5.53 -6.51
C PRO A 46 2.69 6.54 -7.64
N HIS A 47 1.58 6.69 -8.36
CA HIS A 47 1.43 7.65 -9.43
C HIS A 47 0.85 8.97 -8.87
N PRO A 48 1.17 10.15 -9.46
CA PRO A 48 0.58 11.42 -9.02
C PRO A 48 -0.96 11.45 -9.07
N ASN A 49 -1.55 10.63 -9.92
CA ASN A 49 -2.99 10.43 -10.03
C ASN A 49 -3.45 9.36 -9.04
N CYS A 50 -4.44 9.69 -8.22
CA CYS A 50 -4.98 8.79 -7.21
C CYS A 50 -5.60 7.53 -7.84
N ALA A 51 -6.41 7.68 -8.89
CA ALA A 51 -7.04 6.56 -9.58
C ALA A 51 -6.00 5.57 -10.14
N GLU A 52 -4.89 6.07 -10.69
CA GLU A 52 -3.78 5.24 -11.16
C GLU A 52 -3.11 4.48 -10.01
N THR A 53 -2.82 5.16 -8.90
CA THR A 53 -2.24 4.53 -7.70
C THR A 53 -3.14 3.42 -7.15
N ILE A 54 -4.45 3.68 -7.05
CA ILE A 54 -5.42 2.67 -6.62
C ILE A 54 -5.44 1.50 -7.60
N SER A 55 -5.46 1.77 -8.91
CA SER A 55 -5.49 0.75 -9.96
C SER A 55 -4.25 -0.16 -9.93
N GLN A 56 -3.07 0.38 -9.65
CA GLN A 56 -1.86 -0.40 -9.43
C GLN A 56 -2.03 -1.37 -8.26
N PHE A 57 -2.55 -0.90 -7.12
CA PHE A 57 -2.80 -1.76 -5.95
C PHE A 57 -3.81 -2.87 -6.24
N LEU A 58 -4.90 -2.55 -6.95
CA LEU A 58 -5.87 -3.56 -7.38
C LEU A 58 -5.23 -4.59 -8.34
N SER A 59 -4.37 -4.14 -9.25
CA SER A 59 -3.71 -5.00 -10.24
C SER A 59 -2.72 -5.99 -9.61
N ILE A 60 -2.01 -5.58 -8.55
CA ILE A 60 -1.13 -6.48 -7.79
C ILE A 60 -1.91 -7.29 -6.73
N GLY A 61 -3.24 -7.15 -6.68
CA GLY A 61 -4.16 -8.02 -5.95
C GLY A 61 -4.56 -7.56 -4.55
N TYR A 62 -4.43 -6.28 -4.21
CA TYR A 62 -5.10 -5.72 -3.05
C TYR A 62 -6.59 -5.54 -3.33
N LYS A 63 -7.39 -5.47 -2.27
CA LYS A 63 -8.83 -5.20 -2.30
C LYS A 63 -9.14 -4.01 -1.40
N ILE A 64 -10.11 -3.19 -1.80
CA ILE A 64 -10.60 -2.10 -0.95
C ILE A 64 -11.41 -2.72 0.20
N ALA A 65 -10.94 -2.56 1.43
CA ALA A 65 -11.62 -2.98 2.64
C ALA A 65 -12.56 -1.90 3.17
N ALA A 66 -12.15 -0.63 3.07
CA ALA A 66 -12.94 0.51 3.52
C ALA A 66 -12.54 1.78 2.77
N ILE A 67 -13.47 2.74 2.73
CA ILE A 67 -13.24 4.09 2.21
C ILE A 67 -13.80 5.05 3.25
N ALA A 68 -13.01 6.04 3.66
CA ALA A 68 -13.40 7.02 4.66
C ALA A 68 -13.04 8.43 4.20
N THR A 69 -13.97 9.37 4.27
CA THR A 69 -13.70 10.79 4.07
C THR A 69 -13.08 11.36 5.34
N LEU A 70 -11.87 11.91 5.25
CA LEU A 70 -11.19 12.56 6.39
C LEU A 70 -11.48 14.06 6.41
N SER A 71 -11.59 14.69 5.24
CA SER A 71 -11.99 16.09 5.08
C SER A 71 -12.64 16.30 3.70
N HIS A 72 -13.07 17.54 3.41
CA HIS A 72 -13.62 17.89 2.09
C HIS A 72 -12.66 17.61 0.93
N ASN A 73 -11.35 17.65 1.19
CA ASN A 73 -10.31 17.51 0.18
C ASN A 73 -9.44 16.27 0.41
N GLU A 74 -9.87 15.34 1.27
CA GLU A 74 -9.07 14.18 1.62
C GLU A 74 -9.95 12.96 1.90
N VAL A 75 -9.70 11.90 1.14
CA VAL A 75 -10.31 10.59 1.30
C VAL A 75 -9.21 9.55 1.52
N GLN A 76 -9.47 8.63 2.45
CA GLN A 76 -8.62 7.50 2.75
C GLN A 76 -9.24 6.23 2.18
N TYR A 77 -8.42 5.47 1.45
CA TYR A 77 -8.72 4.12 1.02
C TYR A 77 -7.90 3.14 1.85
N VAL A 78 -8.59 2.17 2.47
CA VAL A 78 -7.96 1.06 3.20
C VAL A 78 -7.93 -0.13 2.27
N LEU A 79 -6.73 -0.56 1.88
CA LEU A 79 -6.50 -1.67 0.98
C LEU A 79 -5.87 -2.84 1.74
N VAL A 80 -6.37 -4.05 1.49
CA VAL A 80 -5.88 -5.28 2.11
C VAL A 80 -5.59 -6.37 1.08
N LYS A 81 -4.52 -7.13 1.28
CA LYS A 81 -4.16 -8.31 0.50
C LYS A 81 -4.08 -9.52 1.40
#